data_AF-A0A352M3C2-F1
#
_entry.id   AF-A0A352M3C2-F1
#
_cell.length_a   1.000
_cell.length_b   1.000
_cell.length_c   1.000
_cell.angle_alpha   90.00
_cell.angle_beta   90.00
_cell.angle_gamma   90.00
#
_symmetry.space_group_name_H-M   'P 1'
#
loop_
_entity.id
_entity.type
_entity.pdbx_description
1 polymer ?
#
loop_
_entity_poly.entity_id
_entity_poly.type
_entity_poly.pdbx_seq_one_letter_code
_entity_poly.pdbx_strand_id
1 'polypeptide(L)'
;MSEEKTLLVGCGILSKEINYLIEKNNWRVETVFLDSSLHVDFNKLLSALEGALENCRGRKVLVFYGECHPLIDKMLEKAGTFRTEGQNCIDMLLGNEFFTEELSKGAFFLLEDWALHWDRLVKNFYRG
;
A
#
# COMPACT_ATOMS: atom_id res chain seq x y z
N MET A 1 12.63 22.02 -19.26
CA MET A 1 12.17 21.61 -17.92
C MET A 1 11.75 20.15 -18.03
N SER A 2 12.45 19.23 -17.38
CA SER A 2 12.01 17.83 -17.30
C SER A 2 10.70 17.79 -16.53
N GLU A 3 9.67 17.19 -17.13
CA GLU A 3 8.42 16.90 -16.44
C GLU A 3 8.72 16.04 -15.22
N GLU A 4 8.44 16.55 -14.02
CA GLU A 4 8.71 15.83 -12.79
C GLU A 4 7.75 14.63 -12.68
N LYS A 5 8.30 13.41 -12.63
CA LYS A 5 7.49 12.20 -12.60
C LYS A 5 6.71 12.12 -11.30
N THR A 6 5.42 11.78 -11.43
CA THR A 6 4.56 11.49 -10.29
C THR A 6 5.08 10.24 -9.58
N LEU A 7 5.10 10.26 -8.25
CA LEU A 7 5.52 9.13 -7.43
C LEU A 7 4.30 8.40 -6.88
N LEU A 8 4.29 7.07 -7.00
CA LEU A 8 3.34 6.18 -6.35
C LEU A 8 4.00 5.55 -5.12
N VAL A 9 3.40 5.71 -3.95
CA VAL A 9 3.88 5.09 -2.69
C VAL A 9 2.81 4.14 -2.19
N GLY A 10 3.17 2.91 -1.82
CA GLY A 10 2.17 1.99 -1.30
C GLY A 10 2.73 0.66 -0.81
N CYS A 11 1.83 -0.27 -0.50
CA CYS A 11 2.20 -1.58 0.01
C CYS A 11 2.87 -2.44 -1.07
N GLY A 12 4.03 -3.01 -0.76
CA GLY A 12 4.77 -3.89 -1.67
C GLY A 12 4.03 -5.18 -2.03
N ILE A 13 2.98 -5.53 -1.29
CA ILE A 13 2.14 -6.70 -1.58
C ILE A 13 1.43 -6.61 -2.94
N LEU A 14 1.22 -5.39 -3.45
CA LEU A 14 0.61 -5.14 -4.76
C LEU A 14 1.65 -4.75 -5.83
N SER A 15 2.95 -4.97 -5.56
CA SER A 15 4.01 -4.51 -6.47
C SER A 15 3.91 -5.14 -7.86
N LYS A 16 3.52 -6.41 -7.97
CA LYS A 16 3.36 -7.10 -9.26
C LYS A 16 2.23 -6.45 -10.08
N GLU A 17 1.10 -6.19 -9.43
CA GLU A 17 -0.10 -5.64 -10.04
C GLU A 17 0.11 -4.18 -10.47
N ILE A 18 0.72 -3.36 -9.60
CA ILE A 18 1.04 -1.97 -9.92
C ILE A 18 2.05 -1.88 -11.07
N ASN A 19 3.11 -2.68 -11.05
CA ASN A 19 4.09 -2.69 -12.13
C ASN A 19 3.46 -3.12 -13.47
N TYR A 20 2.59 -4.13 -13.45
CA TYR A 20 1.83 -4.54 -14.63
C TYR A 20 0.95 -3.40 -15.17
N LEU A 21 0.24 -2.67 -14.30
CA LEU A 21 -0.59 -1.53 -14.72
C LEU A 21 0.25 -0.39 -15.30
N ILE A 22 1.41 -0.10 -14.72
CA ILE A 22 2.34 0.92 -15.22
C ILE A 22 2.80 0.56 -16.63
N GLU A 23 3.24 -0.68 -16.85
CA GLU A 23 3.70 -1.16 -18.14
C GLU A 23 2.58 -1.15 -19.18
N LYS A 24 1.43 -1.75 -18.84
CA LYS A 24 0.27 -1.87 -19.72
C LYS A 24 -0.26 -0.52 -20.20
N ASN A 25 -0.25 0.49 -19.34
CA ASN A 25 -0.80 1.82 -19.64
C ASN A 25 0.28 2.86 -19.97
N ASN A 26 1.55 2.46 -20.00
CA ASN A 26 2.70 3.35 -20.23
C ASN A 26 2.71 4.58 -19.31
N TRP A 27 2.40 4.38 -18.02
CA TRP A 27 2.33 5.46 -17.03
C TRP A 27 3.73 6.03 -16.76
N ARG A 28 3.86 7.37 -16.81
CA ARG A 28 5.10 8.08 -16.49
C ARG A 28 5.23 8.35 -14.99
N VAL A 29 5.33 7.27 -14.21
CA VAL A 29 5.41 7.32 -12.74
C VAL A 29 6.66 6.62 -12.22
N GLU A 30 7.06 6.97 -11.01
CA GLU A 30 8.02 6.20 -10.21
C GLU A 30 7.28 5.51 -9.06
N THR A 31 7.83 4.43 -8.52
CA THR A 31 7.18 3.65 -7.45
C THR A 31 8.09 3.49 -6.24
N VAL A 32 7.52 3.62 -5.04
CA VAL A 32 8.13 3.23 -3.76
C VAL A 32 7.20 2.21 -3.10
N PHE A 33 7.73 1.01 -2.90
CA PHE A 33 7.02 -0.08 -2.25
C PHE A 33 7.53 -0.26 -0.82
N LEU A 34 6.66 -0.11 0.17
CA LEU A 34 6.97 -0.40 1.57
C LEU A 34 6.74 -1.89 1.87
N ASP A 35 7.53 -2.45 2.79
CA ASP A 35 7.46 -3.88 3.13
C ASP A 35 6.06 -4.25 3.64
N SER A 36 5.48 -5.33 3.10
CA SER A 36 4.14 -5.80 3.44
C SER A 36 4.05 -6.21 4.92
N SER A 37 5.18 -6.60 5.53
CA SER A 37 5.29 -6.98 6.93
C SER A 37 4.95 -5.86 7.90
N LEU A 38 4.96 -4.61 7.47
CA LEU A 38 4.66 -3.46 8.35
C LEU A 38 3.25 -3.52 8.93
N HIS A 39 2.32 -4.28 8.34
CA HIS A 39 0.95 -4.43 8.86
C HIS A 39 0.86 -5.18 10.19
N VAL A 40 1.94 -5.83 10.65
CA VAL A 40 1.98 -6.44 11.98
C VAL A 40 2.35 -5.43 13.07
N ASP A 41 2.79 -4.22 12.72
CA ASP A 41 3.29 -3.21 13.66
C ASP A 41 2.89 -1.79 13.19
N PHE A 42 1.80 -1.27 13.75
CA PHE A 42 1.25 0.04 13.39
C PHE A 42 2.26 1.18 13.55
N ASN A 43 3.13 1.14 14.57
CA ASN A 43 4.13 2.19 14.77
C ASN A 43 5.18 2.18 13.66
N LYS A 44 5.65 0.99 13.26
CA LYS A 44 6.58 0.86 12.14
C LYS A 44 5.94 1.25 10.82
N LEU A 45 4.68 0.86 10.56
CA LEU A 45 3.95 1.28 9.37
C LEU A 45 3.84 2.81 9.31
N LEU A 46 3.45 3.44 10.41
CA LEU A 46 3.37 4.89 10.56
C LEU A 46 4.70 5.55 10.23
N SER A 47 5.79 5.17 10.92
CA SER A 47 7.11 5.76 10.71
C SER A 47 7.65 5.54 9.30
N ALA A 48 7.42 4.36 8.71
CA ALA A 48 7.86 4.06 7.35
C ALA A 48 7.13 4.91 6.31
N LEU A 49 5.81 5.07 6.45
CA LEU A 49 5.01 5.89 5.54
C LEU A 49 5.33 7.38 5.68
N GLU A 50 5.45 7.90 6.90
CA GLU A 50 5.89 9.29 7.12
C GLU A 50 7.28 9.55 6.54
N GLY A 51 8.23 8.63 6.75
CA GLY A 51 9.57 8.72 6.19
C GLY A 51 9.56 8.71 4.65
N ALA A 52 8.73 7.86 4.04
CA ALA A 52 8.58 7.83 2.59
C ALA A 52 7.99 9.14 2.04
N LEU A 53 6.99 9.71 2.71
CA LEU A 53 6.38 10.98 2.33
C LEU A 53 7.35 12.16 2.48
N GLU A 54 8.11 12.24 3.58
CA GLU A 54 9.10 13.31 3.80
C GLU A 54 10.26 13.23 2.79
N ASN A 55 10.74 12.03 2.47
CA ASN A 55 11.79 11.83 1.46
C ASN A 55 11.37 12.27 0.06
N CYS A 56 10.05 12.40 -0.17
CA CYS A 56 9.47 12.77 -1.46
C CYS A 56 8.86 14.17 -1.44
N ARG A 57 9.19 14.97 -0.41
CA ARG A 57 8.68 16.33 -0.24
C ARG A 57 9.04 17.20 -1.44
N GLY A 58 8.05 17.97 -1.91
CA GLY A 58 8.16 18.79 -3.11
C GLY A 58 7.83 18.05 -4.41
N ARG A 59 7.68 16.73 -4.38
CA ARG A 59 7.23 15.92 -5.53
C ARG A 59 5.72 15.73 -5.50
N LYS A 60 5.12 15.49 -6.67
CA LYS A 60 3.73 15.00 -6.74
C LYS A 60 3.68 13.52 -6.34
N VAL A 61 3.14 13.24 -5.16
CA VAL A 61 2.98 11.88 -4.62
C VAL A 61 1.51 11.47 -4.65
N LEU A 62 1.24 10.21 -4.99
CA LEU A 62 -0.05 9.53 -4.81
C LEU A 62 0.18 8.26 -3.98
N VAL A 63 -0.75 7.93 -3.11
CA VAL A 63 -0.62 6.77 -2.22
C VAL A 63 -1.58 5.65 -2.63
N PHE A 64 -1.12 4.41 -2.66
CA PHE A 64 -1.98 3.23 -2.82
C PHE A 64 -1.92 2.36 -1.56
N TYR A 65 -2.61 2.85 -0.53
CA TYR A 65 -2.88 2.13 0.71
C TYR A 65 -4.39 2.17 0.96
N GLY A 66 -4.91 1.14 1.61
CA GLY A 66 -6.25 1.20 2.18
C GLY A 66 -6.26 1.92 3.53
N GLU A 67 -7.27 1.65 4.35
CA GLU A 67 -7.38 2.12 5.74
C GLU A 67 -6.50 1.29 6.70
N CYS A 68 -5.28 1.00 6.25
CA CYS A 68 -4.32 0.14 6.94
C CYS A 68 -3.78 0.74 8.25
N HIS A 69 -4.05 2.02 8.52
CA HIS A 69 -3.73 2.68 9.79
C HIS A 69 -4.79 3.76 10.10
N PRO A 70 -5.31 3.87 11.35
CA PRO A 70 -6.37 4.83 11.69
C PRO A 70 -6.03 6.31 11.46
N LEU A 71 -4.73 6.63 11.44
CA LEU A 71 -4.23 8.00 11.21
C LEU A 71 -3.82 8.26 9.75
N ILE A 72 -3.97 7.29 8.84
CA ILE A 72 -3.42 7.41 7.48
C ILE A 72 -3.92 8.67 6.78
N ASP A 73 -5.22 8.94 6.82
CA ASP A 73 -5.79 10.10 6.13
C ASP A 73 -5.27 11.43 6.69
N LYS A 74 -5.08 11.52 8.01
CA LYS A 74 -4.47 12.72 8.65
C LYS A 74 -3.02 12.93 8.22
N MET A 75 -2.27 11.84 8.04
CA MET A 75 -0.89 11.92 7.55
C MET A 75 -0.83 12.41 6.10
N LEU A 76 -1.72 11.89 5.25
CA LEU A 76 -1.80 12.27 3.84
C LEU A 76 -2.25 13.72 3.68
N GLU A 77 -3.21 14.18 4.49
CA GLU A 77 -3.64 15.57 4.55
C GLU A 77 -2.46 16.50 4.90
N LYS A 78 -1.69 16.16 5.95
CA LYS A 78 -0.49 16.93 6.33
C LYS A 78 0.57 16.96 5.22
N ALA A 79 0.70 15.88 4.46
CA ALA A 79 1.62 15.77 3.34
C ALA A 79 1.08 16.38 2.03
N GLY A 80 -0.17 16.86 2.00
CA GLY A 80 -0.80 17.43 0.81
C GLY A 80 -1.04 16.42 -0.31
N THR A 81 -1.30 15.15 0.03
CA THR A 81 -1.55 14.06 -0.90
C THR A 81 -2.82 13.30 -0.52
N PHE A 82 -3.19 12.28 -1.29
CA PHE A 82 -4.34 11.42 -1.08
C PHE A 82 -4.00 9.97 -1.40
N ARG A 83 -4.87 9.06 -0.94
CA ARG A 83 -4.79 7.63 -1.27
C ARG A 83 -5.83 7.22 -2.29
N THR A 84 -5.57 6.14 -2.99
CA THR A 84 -6.59 5.42 -3.75
C THR A 84 -7.73 4.97 -2.84
N GLU A 85 -8.94 4.90 -3.39
CA GLU A 85 -10.09 4.34 -2.70
C GLU A 85 -9.88 2.85 -2.44
N GLY A 86 -10.42 2.38 -1.31
CA GLY A 86 -10.32 0.99 -0.86
C GLY A 86 -10.01 0.86 0.63
N GLN A 87 -10.51 -0.20 1.25
CA GLN A 87 -10.35 -0.53 2.65
C GLN A 87 -9.02 -1.22 2.94
N ASN A 88 -8.56 -2.09 2.04
CA ASN A 88 -7.32 -2.84 2.17
C ASN A 88 -6.82 -3.30 0.79
N CYS A 89 -5.67 -4.00 0.75
CA CYS A 89 -5.07 -4.42 -0.52
C CYS A 89 -5.95 -5.40 -1.33
N ILE A 90 -6.77 -6.21 -0.66
CA ILE A 90 -7.65 -7.16 -1.33
C ILE A 90 -8.85 -6.43 -1.94
N ASP A 91 -9.46 -5.51 -1.19
CA ASP A 91 -10.55 -4.64 -1.69
C ASP A 91 -10.10 -3.83 -2.91
N MET A 92 -8.90 -3.24 -2.85
CA MET A 92 -8.31 -2.52 -4.00
C MET A 92 -8.07 -3.43 -5.21
N LEU A 93 -7.68 -4.68 -4.99
CA LEU A 93 -7.36 -5.62 -6.06
C LEU A 93 -8.60 -6.20 -6.73
N LEU A 94 -9.60 -6.58 -5.93
CA LEU A 94 -10.81 -7.26 -6.39
C LEU A 94 -11.93 -6.29 -6.78
N GLY A 95 -11.88 -5.07 -6.25
CA GLY A 95 -13.01 -4.14 -6.26
C GLY A 95 -14.00 -4.46 -5.13
N ASN A 96 -14.65 -3.41 -4.63
CA ASN A 96 -15.47 -3.47 -3.42
C ASN A 96 -16.66 -4.41 -3.51
N GLU A 97 -17.32 -4.47 -4.67
CA GLU A 97 -18.48 -5.33 -4.89
C GLU A 97 -18.12 -6.81 -4.72
N PHE A 98 -17.12 -7.28 -5.47
CA PHE A 98 -16.68 -8.67 -5.41
C PHE A 98 -16.06 -9.02 -4.06
N PHE A 99 -15.23 -8.13 -3.50
CA PHE A 99 -14.66 -8.32 -2.16
C PHE A 99 -15.76 -8.51 -1.11
N THR A 100 -16.77 -7.64 -1.10
CA THR A 100 -17.86 -7.68 -0.12
C THR A 100 -18.76 -8.90 -0.31
N GLU A 101 -19.06 -9.26 -1.56
CA GLU A 101 -19.85 -10.44 -1.89
C GLU A 101 -19.17 -11.71 -1.36
N GLU A 102 -17.91 -11.93 -1.69
CA GLU A 102 -17.17 -13.12 -1.26
C GLU A 102 -16.94 -13.14 0.27
N LEU A 103 -16.66 -11.98 0.87
CA LEU A 103 -16.55 -11.88 2.33
C LEU A 103 -17.87 -12.26 3.02
N SER A 104 -19.01 -11.85 2.47
CA SER A 104 -20.34 -12.21 3.01
C SER A 104 -20.63 -13.72 2.94
N LYS A 105 -19.97 -14.44 2.02
CA LYS A 105 -20.03 -15.91 1.90
C LYS A 105 -19.05 -16.63 2.84
N GLY A 106 -18.24 -15.89 3.60
CA GLY A 106 -17.25 -16.42 4.53
C GLY A 106 -15.89 -16.71 3.89
N ALA A 107 -15.55 -16.06 2.76
CA ALA A 107 -14.25 -16.21 2.14
C ALA A 107 -13.12 -15.72 3.07
N PHE A 108 -12.00 -16.44 3.05
CA PHE A 108 -10.73 -16.00 3.62
C PHE A 108 -9.78 -15.66 2.48
N PHE A 109 -9.23 -14.46 2.49
CA PHE A 109 -8.33 -13.97 1.46
C PHE A 109 -6.88 -14.02 1.96
N LEU A 110 -6.00 -14.54 1.12
CA LEU A 110 -4.58 -14.56 1.38
C LEU A 110 -3.84 -14.19 0.10
N LEU A 111 -3.03 -13.15 0.17
CA LEU A 111 -2.18 -12.73 -0.94
C LEU A 111 -0.88 -13.53 -0.94
N GLU A 112 -0.33 -13.75 -2.13
CA GLU A 112 0.81 -14.64 -2.37
C GLU A 112 2.02 -14.32 -1.48
N ASP A 113 2.37 -13.05 -1.34
CA ASP A 113 3.51 -12.60 -0.53
C ASP A 113 3.38 -13.05 0.94
N TRP A 114 2.16 -12.97 1.49
CA TRP A 114 1.86 -13.43 2.84
C TRP A 114 1.85 -14.96 2.95
N ALA A 115 1.33 -15.65 1.93
CA ALA A 115 1.34 -17.10 1.88
C ALA A 115 2.78 -17.67 1.84
N LEU A 116 3.65 -17.06 1.06
CA LEU A 116 5.04 -17.51 0.86
C LEU A 116 5.96 -17.10 2.02
N HIS A 117 5.68 -15.98 2.69
CA HIS A 117 6.59 -15.40 3.69
C HIS A 117 6.02 -15.36 5.11
N TRP A 118 4.90 -16.06 5.38
CA TRP A 118 4.22 -16.11 6.67
C TRP A 118 5.16 -16.16 7.88
N ASP A 119 6.09 -17.12 7.89
CA ASP A 119 7.05 -17.31 8.95
C ASP A 119 7.90 -16.05 9.23
N ARG A 120 8.38 -15.38 8.18
CA ARG A 120 9.18 -14.16 8.30
C ARG A 120 8.32 -13.01 8.83
N LEU A 121 7.11 -12.87 8.31
CA LEU A 121 6.19 -11.80 8.68
C LEU A 121 5.78 -11.89 10.15
N VAL A 122 5.49 -13.11 10.61
CA VAL A 122 4.97 -13.37 11.95
C VAL A 122 6.08 -13.50 13.00
N LYS A 123 7.24 -14.09 12.69
CA LYS A 123 8.36 -14.22 13.66
C LYS A 123 8.91 -12.88 14.13
N ASN A 124 8.81 -11.83 13.33
CA ASN A 124 9.23 -10.48 13.71
C ASN A 124 8.30 -9.82 14.74
N PHE A 125 7.09 -10.33 14.93
CA PHE A 125 6.13 -9.84 15.92
C PHE A 125 6.28 -10.54 17.28
N TYR A 126 6.64 -11.83 17.29
CA TYR A 126 6.76 -12.64 18.52
C TYR A 126 8.13 -12.61 19.19
N ARG A 127 9.10 -11.89 18.63
CA ARG A 127 10.37 -11.59 19.31
C ARG A 127 10.26 -10.23 20.00
N GLY A 128 9.62 -10.25 21.18
CA GLY A 128 9.77 -9.20 22.18
C GLY A 128 11.16 -9.22 22.80
#